data_AF-A0A7C7EHD9-F1
#
_entry.id   AF-A0A7C7EHD9-F1
#
_cell.length_a   1.000
_cell.length_b   1.000
_cell.length_c   1.000
_cell.angle_alpha   90.00
_cell.angle_beta   90.00
_cell.angle_gamma   90.00
#
_symmetry.space_group_name_H-M   'P 1'
#
loop_
_entity.id
_entity.type
_entity.pdbx_description
1 polymer ?
#
loop_
_entity_poly.entity_id
_entity_poly.type
_entity_poly.pdbx_seq_one_letter_code
_entity_poly.pdbx_strand_id
1 'polypeptide(L)'
;MSDIHIVLKYNDNLYRVDTIKEHEDVIKEKGKVIWGIIKPSDGSPGIDRGKIKLINEQIKKGIETKAFFYTQGRITAVGLITKMIDREEMKNSIYLDLIPEYYRKDINRCVAGVELSSMIKLEDDTFERANLYRFGTEFGSVSYANRVNPMYVSERTPRSYFFKNYEKNIVNLEVINKEVAYDKVNTNEIVYNVKDELDYIKSYIKNHGFSYNDKLIENFYLSLKSKPFLILAGIS
;
A
#
# COMPACT_ATOMS: atom_id res chain seq x y z
N MET A 1 -18.90 6.70 -3.45
CA MET A 1 -18.72 5.71 -2.36
C MET A 1 -17.32 5.92 -1.82
N SER A 2 -17.12 5.97 -0.51
CA SER A 2 -15.78 6.21 0.04
C SER A 2 -14.85 5.03 -0.24
N ASP A 3 -13.55 5.29 -0.34
CA ASP A 3 -12.55 4.24 -0.56
C ASP A 3 -12.43 3.36 0.69
N ILE A 4 -12.24 2.06 0.47
CA ILE A 4 -12.06 1.07 1.53
C ILE A 4 -10.56 0.86 1.83
N HIS A 5 -10.23 0.95 3.11
CA HIS A 5 -8.93 0.60 3.66
C HIS A 5 -9.13 -0.35 4.84
N ILE A 6 -8.04 -0.89 5.37
CA ILE A 6 -8.09 -1.80 6.53
C ILE A 6 -7.20 -1.32 7.66
N VAL A 7 -7.64 -1.58 8.89
CA VAL A 7 -6.78 -1.55 10.07
C VAL A 7 -6.46 -2.99 10.45
N LEU A 8 -5.17 -3.31 10.52
CA LEU A 8 -4.65 -4.61 10.94
C LEU A 8 -4.09 -4.49 12.35
N LYS A 9 -4.68 -5.25 13.27
CA LYS A 9 -4.21 -5.31 14.67
C LYS A 9 -3.16 -6.38 14.83
N TYR A 10 -2.11 -6.07 15.59
CA TYR A 10 -1.01 -7.00 15.84
C TYR A 10 -0.41 -6.83 17.24
N ASN A 11 0.40 -7.80 17.66
CA ASN A 11 1.01 -7.82 18.99
C ASN A 11 2.41 -8.44 18.92
N ASP A 12 3.44 -7.60 19.04
CA ASP A 12 4.85 -8.01 19.03
C ASP A 12 5.17 -9.05 20.11
N ASN A 13 4.48 -8.99 21.26
CA ASN A 13 4.73 -9.92 22.37
C ASN A 13 4.29 -11.36 22.06
N LEU A 14 3.42 -11.57 21.07
CA LEU A 14 2.92 -12.90 20.72
C LEU A 14 4.05 -13.80 20.18
N TYR A 15 4.91 -13.24 19.35
CA TYR A 15 6.04 -13.94 18.72
C TYR A 15 7.40 -13.45 19.22
N ARG A 16 7.42 -12.39 20.04
CA ARG A 16 8.63 -11.73 20.57
C ARG A 16 9.56 -11.22 19.46
N VAL A 17 8.97 -10.57 18.45
CA VAL A 17 9.66 -9.97 17.30
C VAL A 17 9.17 -8.55 17.07
N ASP A 18 9.96 -7.73 16.37
CA ASP A 18 9.46 -6.47 15.81
C ASP A 18 8.68 -6.78 14.53
N THR A 19 7.36 -6.94 14.67
CA THR A 19 6.50 -7.40 13.57
C THR A 19 6.62 -6.53 12.33
N ILE A 20 6.70 -5.21 12.50
CA ILE A 20 6.79 -4.29 11.35
C ILE A 20 8.13 -4.45 10.66
N LYS A 21 9.23 -4.54 11.42
CA LYS A 21 10.56 -4.75 10.86
C LYS A 21 10.67 -6.07 10.11
N GLU A 22 10.15 -7.16 10.66
CA GLU A 22 10.14 -8.47 9.98
C GLU A 22 9.44 -8.41 8.61
N HIS A 23 8.33 -7.70 8.52
CA HIS A 23 7.63 -7.52 7.24
C HIS A 23 8.37 -6.56 6.29
N GLU A 24 8.96 -5.48 6.81
CA GLU A 24 9.80 -4.57 6.02
C GLU A 24 11.02 -5.28 5.42
N ASP A 25 11.66 -6.18 6.17
CA ASP A 25 12.84 -6.90 5.70
C ASP A 25 12.47 -7.89 4.58
N VAL A 26 11.31 -8.55 4.66
CA VAL A 26 10.78 -9.35 3.53
C VAL A 26 10.47 -8.48 2.32
N ILE A 27 9.89 -7.28 2.49
CA ILE A 27 9.67 -6.34 1.38
C ILE A 27 11.01 -5.93 0.74
N LYS A 28 12.04 -5.63 1.53
CA LYS A 28 13.36 -5.26 0.99
C LYS A 28 13.98 -6.38 0.17
N GLU A 29 13.81 -7.63 0.60
CA GLU A 29 14.41 -8.78 -0.08
C GLU A 29 13.58 -9.23 -1.30
N LYS A 30 12.26 -9.25 -1.20
CA LYS A 30 11.35 -9.87 -2.19
C LYS A 30 10.52 -8.87 -2.98
N GLY A 31 10.60 -7.57 -2.64
CA GLY A 31 9.77 -6.49 -3.20
C GLY A 31 8.34 -6.46 -2.68
N LYS A 32 7.89 -7.51 -1.99
CA LYS A 32 6.55 -7.66 -1.43
C LYS A 32 6.56 -8.56 -0.21
N VAL A 33 5.54 -8.44 0.63
CA VAL A 33 5.30 -9.34 1.76
C VAL A 33 3.82 -9.66 1.86
N ILE A 34 3.50 -10.82 2.40
CA ILE A 34 2.15 -11.18 2.78
C ILE A 34 2.01 -11.03 4.28
N TRP A 35 1.01 -10.27 4.68
CA TRP A 35 0.52 -10.19 6.05
C TRP A 35 -0.67 -11.13 6.23
N GLY A 36 -0.51 -12.17 7.05
CA GLY A 36 -1.56 -13.12 7.38
C GLY A 36 -2.57 -12.58 8.38
N ILE A 37 -3.86 -12.72 8.11
CA ILE A 37 -4.92 -12.43 9.07
C ILE A 37 -5.23 -13.72 9.83
N ILE A 38 -4.57 -13.89 10.97
CA ILE A 38 -4.68 -15.07 11.82
C ILE A 38 -5.82 -14.87 12.83
N LYS A 39 -6.73 -15.85 12.89
CA LYS A 39 -7.79 -15.85 13.90
C LYS A 39 -7.39 -16.65 15.14
N PRO A 40 -7.90 -16.28 16.33
CA PRO A 40 -7.56 -16.99 17.57
C PRO A 40 -8.01 -18.44 17.56
N SER A 41 -9.13 -18.77 16.89
CA SER A 41 -9.68 -20.13 16.79
C SER A 41 -10.29 -20.40 15.41
N ASP A 42 -10.38 -21.68 15.02
CA ASP A 42 -10.92 -22.11 13.72
C ASP A 42 -12.41 -21.77 13.51
N GLY A 43 -13.18 -21.62 14.60
CA GLY A 43 -14.58 -21.21 14.58
C GLY A 43 -14.79 -19.69 14.52
N SER A 44 -13.71 -18.90 14.53
CA SER A 44 -13.83 -17.44 14.40
C SER A 44 -14.36 -17.08 13.01
N PRO A 45 -15.26 -16.08 12.89
CA PRO A 45 -15.75 -15.64 11.59
C PRO A 45 -14.58 -15.30 10.65
N GLY A 46 -14.64 -15.86 9.44
CA GLY A 46 -13.70 -15.54 8.37
C GLY A 46 -13.82 -14.10 7.90
N ILE A 47 -13.13 -13.80 6.80
CA ILE A 47 -13.32 -12.52 6.11
C ILE A 47 -14.42 -12.68 5.07
N ASP A 48 -15.32 -11.70 5.01
CA ASP A 48 -16.34 -11.62 3.98
C ASP A 48 -15.70 -11.57 2.58
N ARG A 49 -16.06 -12.53 1.71
CA ARG A 49 -15.52 -12.61 0.35
C ARG A 49 -15.90 -11.40 -0.50
N GLY A 50 -17.07 -10.79 -0.23
CA GLY A 50 -17.48 -9.55 -0.87
C GLY A 50 -16.54 -8.39 -0.57
N LYS A 51 -16.05 -8.28 0.67
CA LYS A 51 -15.02 -7.30 1.07
C LYS A 51 -13.68 -7.52 0.38
N ILE A 52 -13.21 -8.77 0.30
CA ILE A 52 -11.98 -9.10 -0.45
C ILE A 52 -12.12 -8.67 -1.92
N LYS A 53 -13.23 -9.02 -2.55
CA LYS A 53 -13.51 -8.66 -3.95
C LYS A 53 -13.55 -7.14 -4.14
N LEU A 54 -14.27 -6.42 -3.26
CA LEU A 54 -14.38 -4.96 -3.29
C LEU A 54 -13.01 -4.28 -3.20
N ILE A 55 -12.17 -4.70 -2.25
CA ILE A 55 -10.82 -4.14 -2.09
C ILE A 55 -9.98 -4.42 -3.34
N ASN A 56 -9.99 -5.64 -3.86
CA ASN A 56 -9.25 -5.99 -5.07
C ASN A 56 -9.73 -5.23 -6.31
N GLU A 57 -11.03 -4.97 -6.45
CA GLU A 57 -11.57 -4.13 -7.52
C GLU A 57 -11.14 -2.67 -7.39
N GLN A 58 -11.09 -2.14 -6.17
CA GLN A 58 -10.56 -0.80 -5.90
C GLN A 58 -9.08 -0.68 -6.30
N ILE A 59 -8.26 -1.66 -5.92
CA ILE A 59 -6.83 -1.70 -6.29
C ILE A 59 -6.67 -1.75 -7.82
N LYS A 60 -7.47 -2.58 -8.52
CA LYS A 60 -7.45 -2.65 -9.99
C LYS A 60 -7.81 -1.33 -10.67
N LYS A 61 -8.57 -0.45 -10.02
CA LYS A 61 -8.89 0.90 -10.49
C LYS A 61 -7.78 1.92 -10.21
N GLY A 62 -6.65 1.49 -9.64
CA GLY A 62 -5.52 2.35 -9.32
C GLY A 62 -5.71 3.21 -8.07
N ILE A 63 -6.70 2.89 -7.23
CA ILE A 63 -6.97 3.61 -5.98
C ILE A 63 -5.99 3.12 -4.90
N GLU A 64 -5.23 4.05 -4.33
CA GLU A 64 -4.25 3.77 -3.27
C GLU A 64 -4.94 3.17 -2.04
N THR A 65 -4.80 1.85 -1.86
CA THR A 65 -5.48 1.10 -0.82
C THR A 65 -4.51 0.77 0.30
N LYS A 66 -4.86 1.11 1.54
CA LYS A 66 -3.93 1.12 2.66
C LYS A 66 -4.27 0.10 3.74
N ALA A 67 -3.21 -0.43 4.36
CA ALA A 67 -3.27 -1.14 5.62
C ALA A 67 -2.67 -0.25 6.72
N PHE A 68 -3.47 0.09 7.73
CA PHE A 68 -3.01 0.80 8.92
C PHE A 68 -2.71 -0.22 10.02
N PHE A 69 -1.47 -0.27 10.51
CA PHE A 69 -1.04 -1.24 11.50
C PHE A 69 -1.23 -0.68 12.90
N TYR A 70 -2.10 -1.30 13.69
CA TYR A 70 -2.46 -0.82 15.02
C TYR A 70 -1.96 -1.78 16.10
N THR A 71 -1.22 -1.25 17.07
CA THR A 71 -0.84 -1.96 18.28
C THR A 71 -0.70 -1.00 19.46
N GLN A 72 -0.90 -1.51 20.68
CA GLN A 72 -0.65 -0.76 21.93
C GLN A 72 -1.26 0.66 21.97
N GLY A 73 -2.47 0.86 21.41
CA GLY A 73 -3.15 2.15 21.47
C GLY A 73 -2.88 3.10 20.31
N ARG A 74 -2.00 2.74 19.37
CA ARG A 74 -1.58 3.62 18.27
C ARG A 74 -1.47 2.91 16.93
N ILE A 75 -1.58 3.67 15.85
CA ILE A 75 -1.19 3.25 14.51
C ILE A 75 0.33 3.46 14.36
N THR A 76 1.07 2.40 14.07
CA THR A 76 2.54 2.40 14.06
C THR A 76 3.13 2.42 12.67
N ALA A 77 2.36 2.02 11.66
CA ALA A 77 2.80 2.01 10.27
C ALA A 77 1.59 2.06 9.31
N VAL A 78 1.88 2.42 8.06
CA VAL A 78 0.95 2.33 6.93
C VAL A 78 1.60 1.51 5.82
N GLY A 79 0.85 0.56 5.27
CA GLY A 79 1.29 -0.29 4.15
C GLY A 79 0.44 -0.10 2.91
N LEU A 80 1.08 -0.19 1.73
CA LEU A 80 0.41 -0.14 0.44
C LEU A 80 -0.07 -1.55 0.07
N ILE A 81 -1.38 -1.73 -0.01
CA ILE A 81 -1.99 -3.02 -0.39
C ILE A 81 -2.00 -3.15 -1.89
N THR A 82 -1.39 -4.24 -2.39
CA THR A 82 -1.41 -4.59 -3.82
C THR A 82 -2.37 -5.72 -4.13
N LYS A 83 -2.76 -6.53 -3.13
CA LYS A 83 -3.75 -7.60 -3.28
C LYS A 83 -4.28 -8.09 -1.94
N MET A 84 -5.58 -8.38 -1.87
CA MET A 84 -6.17 -9.22 -0.83
C MET A 84 -6.24 -10.67 -1.34
N ILE A 85 -5.75 -11.60 -0.53
CA ILE A 85 -5.62 -13.03 -0.83
C ILE A 85 -6.63 -13.77 0.05
N ASP A 86 -7.45 -14.65 -0.53
CA ASP A 86 -8.39 -15.44 0.26
C ASP A 86 -7.74 -16.65 0.94
N ARG A 87 -8.48 -17.33 1.82
CA ARG A 87 -7.98 -18.48 2.58
C ARG A 87 -7.48 -19.63 1.69
N GLU A 88 -8.15 -19.90 0.58
CA GLU A 88 -7.78 -21.02 -0.28
C GLU A 88 -6.51 -20.67 -1.07
N GLU A 89 -6.43 -19.43 -1.55
CA GLU A 89 -5.27 -18.93 -2.25
C GLU A 89 -4.03 -18.85 -1.33
N MET A 90 -4.21 -18.53 -0.04
CA MET A 90 -3.13 -18.54 0.97
C MET A 90 -2.46 -19.91 1.16
N LYS A 91 -3.11 -21.02 0.80
CA LYS A 91 -2.52 -22.36 0.87
C LYS A 91 -1.55 -22.64 -0.29
N ASN A 92 -1.52 -21.78 -1.30
CA ASN A 92 -0.61 -21.93 -2.42
C ASN A 92 0.84 -21.70 -1.97
N SER A 93 1.72 -22.65 -2.28
CA SER A 93 3.13 -22.61 -1.89
C SER A 93 3.89 -21.40 -2.46
N ILE A 94 3.40 -20.79 -3.55
CA ILE A 94 4.01 -19.59 -4.14
C ILE A 94 4.11 -18.42 -3.15
N TYR A 95 3.28 -18.42 -2.10
CA TYR A 95 3.23 -17.35 -1.10
C TYR A 95 4.14 -17.59 0.09
N LEU A 96 4.69 -18.81 0.24
CA LEU A 96 5.44 -19.19 1.43
C LEU A 96 6.66 -18.27 1.67
N ASP A 97 7.38 -17.93 0.59
CA ASP A 97 8.57 -17.08 0.65
C ASP A 97 8.24 -15.60 0.89
N LEU A 98 6.99 -15.18 0.67
CA LEU A 98 6.51 -13.83 0.96
C LEU A 98 5.94 -13.70 2.37
N ILE A 99 5.79 -14.80 3.11
CA ILE A 99 5.29 -14.80 4.48
C ILE A 99 6.48 -14.73 5.45
N PRO A 100 6.52 -13.79 6.41
CA PRO A 100 7.56 -13.76 7.43
C PRO A 100 7.68 -15.06 8.22
N GLU A 101 8.92 -15.52 8.40
CA GLU A 101 9.23 -16.84 8.94
C GLU A 101 8.64 -17.06 10.34
N TYR A 102 8.63 -16.01 11.17
CA TYR A 102 8.24 -16.08 12.57
C TYR A 102 6.80 -16.62 12.80
N TYR A 103 5.91 -16.50 11.81
CA TYR A 103 4.54 -17.01 11.90
C TYR A 103 4.14 -18.00 10.80
N ARG A 104 5.06 -18.46 9.94
CA ARG A 104 4.74 -19.46 8.89
C ARG A 104 4.04 -20.71 9.43
N LYS A 105 4.39 -21.14 10.64
CA LYS A 105 3.75 -22.27 11.33
C LYS A 105 2.24 -22.08 11.55
N ASP A 106 1.76 -20.85 11.60
CA ASP A 106 0.35 -20.49 11.83
C ASP A 106 -0.41 -20.25 10.51
N ILE A 107 0.20 -20.47 9.34
CA ILE A 107 -0.42 -20.19 8.03
C ILE A 107 -1.78 -20.88 7.84
N ASN A 108 -1.95 -22.09 8.37
CA ASN A 108 -3.20 -22.85 8.27
C ASN A 108 -4.38 -22.19 9.01
N ARG A 109 -4.07 -21.29 9.96
CA ARG A 109 -5.04 -20.49 10.73
C ARG A 109 -5.31 -19.12 10.09
N CYS A 110 -4.59 -18.77 9.03
CA CYS A 110 -4.88 -17.56 8.26
C CYS A 110 -6.24 -17.73 7.58
N VAL A 111 -7.10 -16.73 7.76
CA VAL A 111 -8.39 -16.67 7.06
C VAL A 111 -8.34 -15.81 5.80
N ALA A 112 -7.25 -15.06 5.61
CA ALA A 112 -6.90 -14.28 4.44
C ALA A 112 -5.45 -13.79 4.55
N GLY A 113 -4.90 -13.32 3.43
CA GLY A 113 -3.64 -12.58 3.37
C GLY A 113 -3.82 -11.18 2.79
N VAL A 114 -2.90 -10.30 3.15
CA VAL A 114 -2.78 -8.94 2.60
C VAL A 114 -1.40 -8.82 1.99
N GLU A 115 -1.32 -8.76 0.67
CA GLU A 115 -0.07 -8.49 -0.04
C GLU A 115 0.24 -6.99 0.04
N LEU A 116 1.46 -6.69 0.48
CA LEU A 116 1.96 -5.33 0.66
C LEU A 116 3.24 -5.16 -0.18
N SER A 117 3.35 -4.04 -0.89
CA SER A 117 4.57 -3.68 -1.64
C SER A 117 5.44 -2.65 -0.95
N SER A 118 4.91 -1.96 0.06
CA SER A 118 5.64 -0.94 0.82
C SER A 118 5.02 -0.80 2.20
N MET A 119 5.85 -0.44 3.18
CA MET A 119 5.44 -0.06 4.52
C MET A 119 6.22 1.17 4.98
N ILE A 120 5.55 2.07 5.70
CA ILE A 120 6.12 3.31 6.24
C ILE A 120 5.76 3.38 7.71
N LYS A 121 6.78 3.42 8.58
CA LYS A 121 6.59 3.65 10.01
C LYS A 121 6.11 5.06 10.28
N LEU A 122 5.23 5.18 11.27
CA LEU A 122 4.71 6.45 11.77
C LEU A 122 5.33 6.75 13.13
N GLU A 123 5.84 7.97 13.28
CA GLU A 123 6.30 8.49 14.57
C GLU A 123 5.15 9.10 15.38
N ASP A 124 4.18 9.72 14.67
CA ASP A 124 2.93 10.26 15.22
C ASP A 124 1.76 9.71 14.41
N ASP A 125 0.68 9.36 15.11
CA ASP A 125 -0.53 8.74 14.57
C ASP A 125 -1.80 9.60 14.77
N THR A 126 -1.62 10.82 15.30
CA THR A 126 -2.71 11.72 15.67
C THR A 126 -3.59 12.04 14.47
N PHE A 127 -2.98 12.26 13.31
CA PHE A 127 -3.71 12.51 12.07
C PHE A 127 -4.55 11.29 11.67
N GLU A 128 -3.94 10.12 11.62
CA GLU A 128 -4.56 8.89 11.13
C GLU A 128 -5.72 8.47 12.03
N ARG A 129 -5.54 8.52 13.36
CA ARG A 129 -6.62 8.21 14.30
C ARG A 129 -7.81 9.16 14.19
N ALA A 130 -7.57 10.45 13.93
CA ALA A 130 -8.64 11.45 13.74
C ALA A 130 -9.30 11.36 12.34
N ASN A 131 -8.50 10.98 11.34
CA ASN A 131 -8.92 10.95 9.94
C ASN A 131 -9.73 9.69 9.57
N LEU A 132 -9.48 8.57 10.25
CA LEU A 132 -10.15 7.31 9.96
C LEU A 132 -11.57 7.25 10.55
N TYR A 133 -12.50 6.75 9.74
CA TYR A 133 -13.87 6.43 10.14
C TYR A 133 -14.30 5.06 9.61
N ARG A 134 -15.36 4.48 10.17
CA ARG A 134 -15.86 3.16 9.78
C ARG A 134 -16.37 3.19 8.34
N PHE A 135 -15.85 2.29 7.51
CA PHE A 135 -16.27 2.15 6.12
C PHE A 135 -17.79 1.86 6.05
N GLY A 136 -18.48 2.54 5.12
CA GLY A 136 -19.92 2.36 4.89
C GLY A 136 -20.81 3.05 5.92
N THR A 137 -20.28 4.00 6.69
CA THR A 137 -21.05 4.85 7.61
C THR A 137 -20.83 6.33 7.27
N GLU A 138 -21.78 7.19 7.64
CA GLU A 138 -21.59 8.64 7.65
C GLU A 138 -20.66 9.01 8.81
N PHE A 139 -19.37 8.72 8.66
CA PHE A 139 -18.33 9.15 9.59
C PHE A 139 -18.36 8.56 11.00
N GLY A 140 -18.90 7.34 11.16
CA GLY A 140 -18.91 6.62 12.42
C GLY A 140 -17.50 6.37 12.98
N SER A 141 -17.32 6.57 14.29
CA SER A 141 -16.02 6.44 14.95
C SER A 141 -15.44 5.01 14.88
N VAL A 142 -14.12 4.91 14.75
CA VAL A 142 -13.40 3.63 14.74
C VAL A 142 -13.15 3.19 16.19
N SER A 143 -13.81 2.10 16.61
CA SER A 143 -13.59 1.51 17.93
C SER A 143 -12.40 0.55 17.91
N TYR A 144 -11.20 1.07 18.17
CA TYR A 144 -9.97 0.27 18.21
C TYR A 144 -9.93 -0.74 19.37
N ALA A 145 -10.81 -0.63 20.37
CA ALA A 145 -10.95 -1.61 21.44
C ALA A 145 -11.69 -2.91 21.02
N ASN A 146 -12.39 -2.90 19.88
CA ASN A 146 -13.12 -4.08 19.41
C ASN A 146 -12.16 -5.24 19.04
N ARG A 147 -12.56 -6.49 19.26
CA ARG A 147 -11.80 -7.69 18.86
C ARG A 147 -11.79 -7.96 17.35
N VAL A 148 -12.55 -7.20 16.55
CA VAL A 148 -12.58 -7.34 15.08
C VAL A 148 -11.22 -6.99 14.47
N ASN A 149 -10.73 -7.91 13.64
CA ASN A 149 -9.52 -7.78 12.83
C ASN A 149 -9.73 -8.55 11.50
N PRO A 150 -9.60 -7.91 10.31
CA PRO A 150 -9.31 -6.49 10.10
C PRO A 150 -10.54 -5.64 10.40
N MET A 151 -10.32 -4.35 10.68
CA MET A 151 -11.40 -3.35 10.66
C MET A 151 -11.43 -2.67 9.30
N TYR A 152 -12.60 -2.43 8.74
CA TYR A 152 -12.76 -1.69 7.48
C TYR A 152 -12.99 -0.21 7.75
N VAL A 153 -12.16 0.63 7.15
CA VAL A 153 -12.15 2.07 7.38
C VAL A 153 -12.10 2.85 6.07
N SER A 154 -12.44 4.14 6.15
CA SER A 154 -12.26 5.14 5.11
C SER A 154 -11.57 6.36 5.71
N GLU A 155 -10.96 7.19 4.87
CA GLU A 155 -10.32 8.45 5.26
C GLU A 155 -11.27 9.63 5.02
N ARG A 156 -11.38 10.55 5.99
CA ARG A 156 -12.12 11.82 5.79
C ARG A 156 -11.42 12.71 4.77
N THR A 157 -10.11 12.79 4.92
CA THR A 157 -9.19 13.54 4.06
C THR A 157 -8.12 12.56 3.58
N PRO A 158 -8.25 12.01 2.36
CA PRO A 158 -7.28 11.05 1.84
C PRO A 158 -5.87 11.64 1.80
N ARG A 159 -4.91 10.91 2.36
CA ARG A 159 -3.48 11.26 2.29
C ARG A 159 -2.73 10.11 1.68
N SER A 160 -1.83 10.38 0.74
CA SER A 160 -0.92 9.35 0.26
C SER A 160 0.39 9.33 1.04
N TYR A 161 0.90 8.13 1.25
CA TYR A 161 2.19 7.90 1.91
C TYR A 161 3.27 7.48 0.88
N PHE A 162 2.86 6.98 -0.29
CA PHE A 162 3.74 6.24 -1.17
C PHE A 162 4.19 7.01 -2.42
N PHE A 163 3.68 8.24 -2.65
CA PHE A 163 4.18 9.11 -3.72
C PHE A 163 5.66 9.54 -3.56
N LYS A 164 6.20 9.54 -2.34
CA LYS A 164 7.58 10.00 -2.05
C LYS A 164 8.69 9.04 -2.48
N ASN A 165 8.38 7.81 -2.88
CA ASN A 165 9.40 6.87 -3.34
C ASN A 165 9.84 7.10 -4.79
N TYR A 166 9.23 8.03 -5.53
CA TYR A 166 9.72 8.39 -6.87
C TYR A 166 11.06 9.15 -6.80
N GLU A 167 11.19 10.16 -5.92
CA GLU A 167 12.42 10.95 -5.81
C GLU A 167 13.61 10.14 -5.28
N LYS A 168 13.38 9.26 -4.30
CA LYS A 168 14.45 8.43 -3.71
C LYS A 168 14.97 7.37 -4.70
N ASN A 169 14.11 6.86 -5.57
CA ASN A 169 14.52 6.00 -6.68
C ASN A 169 15.21 6.78 -7.82
N ILE A 170 14.79 8.03 -8.10
CA ILE A 170 15.44 8.89 -9.10
C ILE A 170 16.90 9.20 -8.71
N VAL A 171 17.16 9.52 -7.44
CA VAL A 171 18.54 9.79 -6.98
C VAL A 171 19.43 8.55 -7.09
N ASN A 172 18.90 7.35 -6.79
CA ASN A 172 19.65 6.11 -6.97
C ASN A 172 19.93 5.81 -8.45
N LEU A 173 18.98 6.08 -9.35
CA LEU A 173 19.15 5.93 -10.80
C LEU A 173 20.18 6.91 -11.40
N GLU A 174 20.23 8.16 -10.91
CA GLU A 174 21.24 9.15 -11.34
C GLU A 174 22.67 8.77 -10.89
N VAL A 175 22.81 8.14 -9.72
CA VAL A 175 24.11 7.67 -9.20
C VAL A 175 24.57 6.41 -9.95
N ILE A 176 23.67 5.47 -10.23
CA ILE A 176 23.98 4.26 -11.01
C ILE A 176 24.39 4.61 -12.45
N ASN A 177 23.73 5.58 -13.08
CA ASN A 177 24.06 6.03 -14.44
C ASN A 177 25.40 6.78 -14.57
N LYS A 178 26.01 7.21 -13.44
CA LYS A 178 27.34 7.84 -13.45
C LYS A 178 28.50 6.86 -13.33
N GLU A 179 28.26 5.64 -12.84
CA GLU A 179 29.34 4.68 -12.55
C GLU A 179 29.40 3.46 -13.49
N VAL A 180 28.43 3.24 -14.38
CA VAL A 180 28.44 2.07 -15.28
C VAL A 180 28.51 2.48 -16.74
N ALA A 181 29.74 2.64 -17.23
CA ALA A 181 30.06 2.44 -18.64
C ALA A 181 30.72 1.06 -18.79
N TYR A 182 30.09 0.20 -19.61
CA TYR A 182 30.51 -1.14 -20.05
C TYR A 182 30.55 -2.26 -19.00
N ASP A 183 29.48 -3.06 -18.90
CA ASP A 183 29.42 -4.36 -19.60
C ASP A 183 28.03 -5.03 -19.49
N LYS A 184 27.69 -5.79 -20.53
CA LYS A 184 26.38 -6.44 -20.75
C LYS A 184 26.10 -7.52 -19.70
N VAL A 185 25.01 -7.38 -18.95
CA VAL A 185 24.37 -8.50 -18.25
C VAL A 185 22.86 -8.48 -18.50
N ASN A 186 22.37 -9.60 -19.00
CA ASN A 186 20.96 -9.88 -19.29
C ASN A 186 20.18 -10.02 -17.98
N THR A 187 19.30 -9.07 -17.68
CA THR A 187 18.20 -9.21 -16.71
C THR A 187 16.94 -8.66 -17.36
N ASN A 188 15.81 -9.36 -17.20
CA ASN A 188 14.51 -9.00 -17.77
C ASN A 188 14.03 -7.63 -17.26
N GLU A 189 14.50 -6.55 -17.89
CA GLU A 189 14.10 -5.19 -17.62
C GLU A 189 12.58 -5.05 -17.83
N ILE A 190 11.88 -4.63 -16.78
CA ILE A 190 10.59 -3.97 -16.94
C ILE A 190 10.90 -2.68 -17.68
N VAL A 191 10.66 -2.69 -18.99
CA VAL A 191 10.85 -1.51 -19.85
C VAL A 191 9.91 -0.42 -19.33
N TYR A 192 10.50 0.59 -18.68
CA TYR A 192 9.77 1.76 -18.22
C TYR A 192 9.24 2.54 -19.44
N ASN A 193 7.92 2.51 -19.64
CA ASN A 193 7.27 3.17 -20.76
C ASN A 193 6.60 4.48 -20.29
N VAL A 194 7.23 5.60 -20.62
CA VAL A 194 6.75 6.96 -20.32
C VAL A 194 5.32 7.19 -20.81
N LYS A 195 4.92 6.51 -21.89
CA LYS A 195 3.56 6.62 -22.43
C LYS A 195 2.52 6.05 -21.47
N ASP A 196 2.81 4.90 -20.85
CA ASP A 196 1.88 4.22 -19.93
C ASP A 196 1.70 5.04 -18.64
N GLU A 197 2.76 5.72 -18.20
CA GLU A 197 2.70 6.65 -17.06
C GLU A 197 1.88 7.89 -17.39
N LEU A 198 2.07 8.49 -18.56
CA LEU A 198 1.27 9.63 -19.02
C LEU A 198 -0.22 9.28 -19.15
N ASP A 199 -0.52 8.09 -19.67
CA ASP A 199 -1.89 7.60 -19.81
C ASP A 199 -2.54 7.35 -18.44
N TYR A 200 -1.76 6.85 -17.46
CA TYR A 200 -2.19 6.74 -16.08
C TYR A 200 -2.51 8.12 -15.46
N ILE A 201 -1.60 9.10 -15.60
CA ILE A 201 -1.78 10.46 -15.06
C ILE A 201 -3.04 11.12 -15.65
N LYS A 202 -3.20 11.07 -16.97
CA LYS A 202 -4.38 11.63 -17.66
C LYS A 202 -5.68 10.99 -17.17
N SER A 203 -5.68 9.66 -17.04
CA SER A 203 -6.82 8.89 -16.54
C SER A 203 -7.15 9.23 -15.09
N TYR A 204 -6.13 9.37 -14.24
CA TYR A 204 -6.27 9.75 -12.84
C TYR A 204 -6.92 11.13 -12.70
N ILE A 205 -6.41 12.14 -13.41
CA ILE A 205 -6.93 13.51 -13.40
C ILE A 205 -8.40 13.54 -13.84
N LYS A 206 -8.73 12.83 -14.94
CA LYS A 206 -10.09 12.73 -15.47
C LYS A 206 -11.05 12.06 -14.48
N ASN A 207 -10.61 10.99 -13.81
CA ASN A 207 -11.42 10.27 -12.84
C ASN A 207 -11.69 11.09 -11.56
N HIS A 208 -10.87 12.11 -11.28
CA HIS A 208 -11.08 13.06 -10.17
C HIS A 208 -11.91 14.29 -10.59
N GLY A 209 -12.54 14.27 -11.77
CA GLY A 209 -13.45 15.31 -12.23
C GLY A 209 -12.77 16.52 -12.87
N PHE A 210 -11.45 16.48 -13.04
CA PHE A 210 -10.71 17.54 -13.73
C PHE A 210 -10.55 17.22 -15.21
N SER A 211 -10.61 18.25 -16.05
CA SER A 211 -10.39 18.11 -17.50
C SER A 211 -9.33 19.10 -17.94
N TYR A 212 -8.23 18.57 -18.48
CA TYR A 212 -7.17 19.35 -19.09
C TYR A 212 -6.83 18.76 -20.45
N ASN A 213 -6.22 19.57 -21.31
CA ASN A 213 -5.69 19.09 -22.57
C ASN A 213 -4.53 18.12 -22.31
N ASP A 214 -4.55 16.94 -22.95
CA ASP A 214 -3.49 15.94 -22.90
C ASP A 214 -2.09 16.54 -23.11
N LYS A 215 -1.94 17.43 -24.09
CA LYS A 215 -0.68 18.10 -24.41
C LYS A 215 -0.19 19.03 -23.30
N LEU A 216 -1.11 19.60 -22.51
CA LEU A 216 -0.77 20.39 -21.33
C LEU A 216 -0.19 19.50 -20.23
N ILE A 217 -0.82 18.34 -19.99
CA ILE A 217 -0.35 17.36 -19.00
C ILE A 217 1.02 16.82 -19.41
N GLU A 218 1.22 16.50 -20.69
CA GLU A 218 2.51 16.06 -21.24
C GLU A 218 3.60 17.12 -21.08
N ASN A 219 3.32 18.37 -21.44
CA ASN A 219 4.28 19.47 -21.30
C ASN A 219 4.61 19.75 -19.82
N PHE A 220 3.63 19.63 -18.93
CA PHE A 220 3.84 19.78 -17.49
C PHE A 220 4.67 18.62 -16.92
N TYR A 221 4.41 17.40 -17.36
CA TYR A 221 5.25 16.25 -17.00
C TYR A 221 6.71 16.45 -17.45
N LEU A 222 6.91 16.96 -18.67
CA LEU A 222 8.23 17.31 -19.19
C LEU A 222 8.90 18.44 -18.42
N SER A 223 8.16 19.46 -17.97
CA SER A 223 8.72 20.57 -17.20
C SER A 223 9.22 20.11 -15.83
N LEU A 224 8.50 19.21 -15.17
CA LEU A 224 8.93 18.59 -13.90
C LEU A 224 10.23 17.79 -14.05
N LYS A 225 10.42 17.10 -15.18
CA LYS A 225 11.63 16.31 -15.46
C LYS A 225 12.83 17.15 -15.87
N SER A 226 12.62 18.31 -16.50
CA SER A 226 13.70 19.07 -17.15
C SER A 226 14.32 20.18 -16.31
N LYS A 227 13.68 20.64 -15.22
CA LYS A 227 14.25 21.43 -14.08
C LYS A 227 13.11 21.88 -13.13
N PRO A 228 13.23 21.74 -11.80
CA PRO A 228 12.09 21.87 -10.86
C PRO A 228 11.65 23.30 -10.53
N PHE A 229 12.09 24.33 -11.26
CA PHE A 229 11.70 25.72 -11.00
C PHE A 229 10.83 26.29 -12.12
N LEU A 230 9.65 25.71 -12.30
CA LEU A 230 8.54 26.44 -12.90
C LEU A 230 7.55 26.76 -11.78
N ILE A 231 7.77 27.90 -11.14
CA ILE A 231 6.81 28.51 -10.22
C ILE A 231 5.53 28.78 -11.03
N LEU A 232 4.41 28.35 -10.46
CA LEU A 232 3.06 28.84 -10.77
C LEU A 232 3.01 30.36 -10.59
N ALA A 233 3.58 31.09 -11.53
CA ALA A 233 3.37 32.53 -11.67
C ALA A 233 2.22 32.72 -12.64
N GLY A 234 1.01 32.73 -12.06
CA GLY A 234 -0.14 33.52 -12.49
C GLY A 234 -0.72 33.31 -13.89
N ILE A 235 -2.01 32.98 -13.92
CA ILE A 235 -2.96 33.88 -14.59
C ILE A 235 -4.10 34.15 -13.61
N SER A 236 -4.22 35.44 -13.29
CA SER A 236 -5.41 36.07 -12.71
C SER A 236 -6.60 35.96 -13.65
#